data_AF-A0A938JZ58-F1
#
_entry.id   AF-A0A938JZ58-F1
#
_cell.length_a   1.000
_cell.length_b   1.000
_cell.length_c   1.000
_cell.angle_alpha   90.00
_cell.angle_beta   90.00
_cell.angle_gamma   90.00
#
_symmetry.space_group_name_H-M   'P 1'
#
loop_
_entity.id
_entity.type
_entity.pdbx_description
1 polymer ?
#
loop_
_entity_poly.entity_id
_entity_poly.type
_entity_poly.pdbx_seq_one_letter_code
_entity_poly.pdbx_strand_id
1 'polypeptide(L)'
;MAEATPLYRLRLAVREELSDLSAGNRILVAVSGGADSMALAAALFYEVRELAIGCIPVIIDHQLQSNSGEVAATASATLKKLGFERVEMRRINVTQVDGPEASARRARYEALQEVAEEFDAKAIFLGHTKDDQAETVLLGLARGSGTRSLSGMAKRIDIYRRPLLSATRSETEAACKELGIEFWIDPHNKDLEYKRVRAREKILPLLESELGPGVSDALSRSAKLLRDDADALDEWANRVFPTLDPKNLDVEELAKLPRAIRSRVIRLAIHHAGAPVGSLSSEHIEPVEALITAWKGQGAVSLPGGVTVARISGRLSFS
;
A
#
# COMPACT_ATOMS: atom_id res chain seq x y z
N MET A 1 -31.64 -17.86 -2.38
CA MET A 1 -30.39 -17.98 -1.62
C MET A 1 -30.37 -16.84 -0.63
N ALA A 2 -30.19 -17.08 0.67
CA ALA A 2 -30.06 -16.01 1.64
C ALA A 2 -28.88 -15.11 1.26
N GLU A 3 -29.04 -13.79 1.36
CA GLU A 3 -27.98 -12.85 1.04
C GLU A 3 -26.79 -13.10 1.99
N ALA A 4 -25.59 -13.24 1.44
CA ALA A 4 -24.38 -13.44 2.22
C ALA A 4 -24.20 -12.29 3.23
N THR A 5 -24.10 -12.62 4.52
CA THR A 5 -23.91 -11.62 5.58
C THR A 5 -22.61 -10.85 5.37
N PRO A 6 -22.52 -9.58 5.82
CA PRO A 6 -21.29 -8.80 5.72
C PRO A 6 -20.08 -9.54 6.28
N LEU A 7 -20.19 -10.17 7.45
CA LEU A 7 -19.10 -10.96 8.03
C LEU A 7 -18.66 -12.12 7.13
N TYR A 8 -19.61 -12.84 6.52
CA TYR A 8 -19.29 -13.94 5.61
C TYR A 8 -18.46 -13.47 4.41
N ARG A 9 -18.79 -12.30 3.83
CA ARG A 9 -18.00 -11.72 2.73
C ARG A 9 -16.57 -11.40 3.15
N LEU A 10 -16.40 -10.83 4.35
CA LEU A 10 -15.05 -10.56 4.89
C LEU A 10 -14.26 -11.85 5.13
N ARG A 11 -14.91 -12.88 5.66
CA ARG A 11 -14.32 -14.21 5.88
C ARG A 11 -13.83 -14.85 4.58
N LEU A 12 -14.61 -14.76 3.50
CA LEU A 12 -14.16 -15.22 2.18
C LEU A 12 -12.92 -14.46 1.68
N ALA A 13 -12.92 -13.13 1.84
CA ALA A 13 -11.81 -12.30 1.39
C ALA A 13 -10.50 -12.60 2.14
N VAL A 14 -10.56 -12.85 3.46
CA VAL A 14 -9.37 -13.24 4.23
C VAL A 14 -8.92 -14.67 3.93
N ARG A 15 -9.84 -15.61 3.66
CA ARG A 15 -9.51 -17.01 3.35
C ARG A 15 -8.62 -17.14 2.12
N GLU A 16 -8.92 -16.37 1.07
CA GLU A 16 -8.07 -16.31 -0.13
C GLU A 16 -6.64 -15.88 0.22
N GLU A 17 -6.52 -14.91 1.13
CA GLU A 17 -5.25 -14.40 1.65
C GLU A 17 -4.60 -15.28 2.73
N LEU A 18 -5.16 -16.44 3.06
CA LEU A 18 -4.55 -17.44 3.96
C LEU A 18 -4.09 -18.69 3.19
N SER A 19 -4.43 -18.81 1.91
CA SER A 19 -4.28 -20.04 1.10
C SER A 19 -2.84 -20.55 0.95
N ASP A 20 -1.85 -19.68 1.02
CA ASP A 20 -0.40 -20.00 0.94
C ASP A 20 0.26 -20.17 2.32
N LEU A 21 -0.52 -20.11 3.41
CA LEU A 21 -0.02 -20.32 4.77
C LEU A 21 -0.38 -21.72 5.26
N SER A 22 0.43 -22.24 6.16
CA SER A 22 0.34 -23.60 6.68
C SER A 22 0.19 -23.62 8.20
N ALA A 23 -0.26 -24.76 8.73
CA ALA A 23 -0.37 -24.99 10.16
C ALA A 23 0.96 -24.68 10.87
N GLY A 24 0.88 -23.99 12.01
CA GLY A 24 2.05 -23.52 12.76
C GLY A 24 2.67 -22.22 12.26
N ASN A 25 2.27 -21.70 11.09
CA ASN A 25 2.63 -20.33 10.70
C ASN A 25 1.96 -19.32 11.61
N ARG A 26 2.54 -18.12 11.67
CA ARG A 26 2.02 -17.00 12.44
C ARG A 26 1.76 -15.81 11.54
N ILE A 27 0.68 -15.10 11.82
CA ILE A 27 0.31 -13.86 11.15
C ILE A 27 0.07 -12.77 12.18
N LEU A 28 0.25 -11.53 11.75
CA LEU A 28 -0.13 -10.34 12.50
C LEU A 28 -1.35 -9.68 11.85
N VAL A 29 -2.22 -9.06 12.65
CA VAL A 29 -3.25 -8.15 12.15
C VAL A 29 -3.08 -6.79 12.79
N ALA A 30 -2.87 -5.75 11.98
CA ALA A 30 -2.72 -4.39 12.49
C ALA A 30 -4.09 -3.80 12.84
N VAL A 31 -4.29 -3.49 14.12
CA VAL A 31 -5.56 -2.99 14.66
C VAL A 31 -5.42 -1.56 15.14
N SER A 32 -6.20 -0.64 14.56
CA SER A 32 -6.27 0.76 15.01
C SER A 32 -7.43 1.03 15.96
N GLY A 33 -8.32 0.05 16.16
CA GLY A 33 -9.56 0.19 16.94
C GLY A 33 -10.75 0.68 16.12
N GLY A 34 -10.54 1.11 14.87
CA GLY A 34 -11.61 1.46 13.94
C GLY A 34 -12.29 0.23 13.32
N ALA A 35 -13.48 0.43 12.76
CA ALA A 35 -14.35 -0.61 12.21
C ALA A 35 -13.61 -1.57 11.25
N ASP A 36 -12.89 -1.04 10.26
CA ASP A 36 -12.21 -1.85 9.23
C ASP A 36 -11.19 -2.83 9.84
N SER A 37 -10.40 -2.34 10.79
CA SER A 37 -9.36 -3.13 11.43
C SER A 37 -9.92 -4.16 12.44
N MET A 38 -11.02 -3.81 13.11
CA MET A 38 -11.72 -4.71 14.04
C MET A 38 -12.46 -5.81 13.29
N ALA A 39 -13.13 -5.47 12.19
CA ALA A 39 -13.80 -6.43 11.31
C ALA A 39 -12.80 -7.39 10.66
N LEU A 40 -11.64 -6.89 10.22
CA LEU A 40 -10.55 -7.71 9.70
C LEU A 40 -10.04 -8.70 10.76
N ALA A 41 -9.76 -8.23 11.98
CA ALA A 41 -9.31 -9.07 13.07
C ALA A 41 -10.34 -10.16 13.41
N ALA A 42 -11.63 -9.82 13.40
CA ALA A 42 -12.70 -10.77 13.62
C ALA A 42 -12.81 -11.82 12.50
N ALA A 43 -12.75 -11.41 11.23
CA ALA A 43 -12.77 -12.35 10.11
C ALA A 43 -11.57 -13.32 10.18
N LEU A 44 -10.36 -12.82 10.44
CA LEU A 44 -9.17 -13.65 10.60
C LEU A 44 -9.30 -14.61 11.79
N PHE A 45 -9.81 -14.14 12.93
CA PHE A 45 -9.98 -14.97 14.12
C PHE A 45 -10.78 -16.25 13.86
N TYR A 46 -11.87 -16.15 13.10
CA TYR A 46 -12.68 -17.32 12.75
C TYR A 46 -12.00 -18.23 11.72
N GLU A 47 -11.31 -17.66 10.73
CA GLU A 47 -10.71 -18.46 9.64
C GLU A 47 -9.40 -19.15 10.04
N VAL A 48 -8.58 -18.54 10.92
CA VAL A 48 -7.28 -19.13 11.29
C VAL A 48 -7.40 -20.35 12.22
N ARG A 49 -8.52 -20.46 12.95
CA ARG A 49 -8.76 -21.57 13.91
C ARG A 49 -8.81 -22.92 13.21
N GLU A 50 -9.49 -22.99 12.06
CA GLU A 50 -9.60 -24.23 11.27
C GLU A 50 -8.26 -24.62 10.62
N LEU A 51 -7.34 -23.67 10.45
CA LEU A 51 -6.07 -23.85 9.77
C LEU A 51 -4.87 -24.06 10.72
N ALA A 52 -5.10 -24.02 12.04
CA ALA A 52 -4.04 -24.02 13.05
C ALA A 52 -2.94 -22.96 12.80
N ILE A 53 -3.35 -21.78 12.31
CA ILE A 53 -2.48 -20.62 12.11
C ILE A 53 -2.57 -19.73 13.34
N GLY A 54 -1.42 -19.32 13.88
CA GLY A 54 -1.40 -18.35 14.98
C GLY A 54 -1.71 -16.95 14.46
N CYS A 55 -2.66 -16.24 15.07
CA CYS A 55 -2.99 -14.86 14.72
C CYS A 55 -2.80 -13.95 15.94
N ILE A 56 -1.92 -12.95 15.80
CA ILE A 56 -1.65 -11.95 16.86
C ILE A 56 -2.13 -10.57 16.39
N PRO A 57 -3.15 -9.98 17.03
CA PRO A 57 -3.47 -8.59 16.84
C PRO A 57 -2.37 -7.69 17.38
N VAL A 58 -2.00 -6.67 16.60
CA VAL A 58 -0.96 -5.69 16.95
C VAL A 58 -1.57 -4.30 16.92
N ILE A 59 -1.52 -3.60 18.04
CA ILE A 59 -1.97 -2.22 18.19
C ILE A 59 -0.75 -1.33 18.34
N ILE A 60 -0.63 -0.34 17.46
CA ILE A 60 0.46 0.65 17.50
C ILE A 60 -0.14 1.97 17.99
N ASP A 61 0.25 2.38 19.21
CA ASP A 61 -0.08 3.69 19.75
C ASP A 61 1.02 4.70 19.38
N HIS A 62 0.70 5.57 18.42
CA HIS A 62 1.58 6.64 17.95
C HIS A 62 1.53 7.92 18.79
N GLN A 63 0.72 7.96 19.86
CA GLN A 63 0.61 9.08 20.80
C GLN A 63 0.22 10.45 20.23
N LEU A 64 -0.33 10.49 19.01
CA LEU A 64 -0.72 11.75 18.36
C LEU A 64 -1.93 12.43 19.02
N GLN A 65 -2.77 11.67 19.74
CA GLN A 65 -3.94 12.19 20.46
C GLN A 65 -3.80 11.90 21.96
N SER A 66 -4.33 12.79 22.81
CA SER A 66 -4.26 12.63 24.27
C SER A 66 -4.96 11.37 24.80
N ASN A 67 -6.01 10.91 24.11
CA ASN A 67 -6.79 9.71 24.43
C ASN A 67 -6.34 8.45 23.68
N SER A 68 -5.24 8.49 22.93
CA SER A 68 -4.76 7.37 22.10
C SER A 68 -4.51 6.08 22.91
N GLY A 69 -3.99 6.21 24.13
CA GLY A 69 -3.79 5.07 25.04
C GLY A 69 -5.10 4.41 25.48
N GLU A 70 -6.18 5.18 25.71
CA GLU A 70 -7.50 4.64 26.08
C GLU A 70 -8.14 3.89 24.91
N VAL A 71 -7.99 4.42 23.69
CA VAL A 71 -8.45 3.77 22.46
C VAL A 71 -7.72 2.43 22.27
N ALA A 72 -6.39 2.42 22.43
CA ALA A 72 -5.59 1.20 22.33
C ALA A 72 -6.00 0.16 23.38
N ALA A 73 -6.20 0.58 24.64
CA ALA A 73 -6.66 -0.29 25.71
C ALA A 73 -8.05 -0.87 25.44
N THR A 74 -8.98 -0.06 24.92
CA THR A 74 -10.35 -0.47 24.56
C THR A 74 -10.36 -1.48 23.42
N ALA A 75 -9.57 -1.24 22.37
CA ALA A 75 -9.40 -2.17 21.26
C ALA A 75 -8.82 -3.51 21.75
N SER A 76 -7.79 -3.46 22.61
CA SER A 76 -7.19 -4.67 23.22
C SER A 76 -8.20 -5.46 24.05
N ALA A 77 -9.00 -4.79 24.89
CA ALA A 77 -10.05 -5.43 25.66
C ALA A 77 -11.10 -6.10 24.77
N THR A 78 -11.48 -5.45 23.66
CA THR A 78 -12.45 -5.98 22.70
C THR A 78 -11.92 -7.21 21.97
N LEU A 79 -10.65 -7.19 21.55
CA LEU A 79 -9.98 -8.36 20.94
C LEU A 79 -9.87 -9.55 21.92
N LYS A 80 -9.58 -9.28 23.20
CA LYS A 80 -9.58 -10.33 24.23
C LYS A 80 -10.97 -10.91 24.46
N LYS A 81 -12.03 -10.08 24.47
CA LYS A 81 -13.43 -10.53 24.54
C LYS A 81 -13.84 -11.39 23.35
N LEU A 82 -13.34 -11.07 22.16
CA LEU A 82 -13.55 -11.87 20.95
C LEU A 82 -12.86 -13.25 21.06
N GLY A 83 -11.79 -13.34 21.85
CA GLY A 83 -11.14 -14.60 22.24
C GLY A 83 -9.68 -14.72 21.80
N PHE A 84 -9.02 -13.62 21.43
CA PHE A 84 -7.57 -13.61 21.22
C PHE A 84 -6.84 -13.80 22.56
N GLU A 85 -6.00 -14.84 22.65
CA GLU A 85 -5.21 -15.13 23.85
C GLU A 85 -4.08 -14.12 24.06
N ARG A 86 -3.52 -13.61 22.96
CA ARG A 86 -2.45 -12.61 22.95
C ARG A 86 -2.85 -11.44 22.06
N VAL A 87 -2.63 -10.24 22.57
CA VAL A 87 -2.71 -8.97 21.83
C VAL A 87 -1.43 -8.22 22.12
N GLU A 88 -0.70 -7.85 21.07
CA GLU A 88 0.53 -7.09 21.18
C GLU A 88 0.24 -5.59 21.10
N MET A 89 0.84 -4.81 21.99
CA MET A 89 0.66 -3.36 22.03
C MET A 89 2.03 -2.69 22.09
N ARG A 90 2.34 -1.87 21.09
CA ARG A 90 3.58 -1.09 21.03
C ARG A 90 3.24 0.39 21.06
N ARG A 91 3.92 1.11 21.94
CA ARG A 91 3.87 2.57 22.01
C ARG A 91 5.09 3.14 21.32
N ILE A 92 4.89 4.04 20.37
CA ILE A 92 5.96 4.61 19.56
C ILE A 92 5.97 6.13 19.64
N ASN A 93 7.17 6.71 19.58
CA ASN A 93 7.35 8.14 19.41
C ASN A 93 7.63 8.43 17.93
N VAL A 94 6.80 9.27 17.32
CA VAL A 94 6.96 9.64 15.90
C VAL A 94 7.91 10.83 15.78
N THR A 95 9.09 10.62 15.22
CA THR A 95 9.96 11.72 14.78
C THR A 95 9.44 12.29 13.46
N GLN A 96 9.12 13.58 13.42
CA GLN A 96 8.63 14.24 12.20
C GLN A 96 9.78 14.58 11.26
N VAL A 97 9.75 14.05 10.04
CA VAL A 97 10.79 14.28 9.01
C VAL A 97 10.19 14.68 7.65
N ASP A 98 9.04 14.10 7.30
CA ASP A 98 8.40 14.18 5.98
C ASP A 98 6.91 14.61 6.06
N GLY A 99 6.56 15.32 7.13
CA GLY A 99 5.20 15.73 7.48
C GLY A 99 4.50 14.71 8.40
N PRO A 100 3.50 15.15 9.18
CA PRO A 100 2.94 14.36 10.29
C PRO A 100 2.35 13.01 9.84
N GLU A 101 1.58 12.97 8.74
CA GLU A 101 0.93 11.75 8.25
C GLU A 101 1.96 10.75 7.68
N ALA A 102 2.94 11.23 6.91
CA ALA A 102 3.96 10.36 6.31
C ALA A 102 4.91 9.78 7.37
N SER A 103 5.36 10.62 8.31
CA SER A 103 6.22 10.18 9.42
C SER A 103 5.50 9.17 10.33
N ALA A 104 4.23 9.41 10.67
CA ALA A 104 3.44 8.47 11.47
C ALA A 104 3.22 7.15 10.73
N ARG A 105 2.99 7.20 9.40
CA ARG A 105 2.86 6.00 8.58
C ARG A 105 4.16 5.20 8.55
N ARG A 106 5.32 5.84 8.35
CA ARG A 106 6.63 5.14 8.36
C ARG A 106 6.90 4.47 9.70
N ALA A 107 6.79 5.21 10.79
CA ALA A 107 7.01 4.70 12.14
C ALA A 107 6.07 3.52 12.48
N ARG A 108 4.82 3.56 12.01
CA ARG A 108 3.88 2.44 12.16
C ARG A 108 4.32 1.19 11.38
N TYR A 109 4.79 1.34 10.14
CA TYR A 109 5.24 0.20 9.33
C TYR A 109 6.53 -0.41 9.89
N GLU A 110 7.45 0.43 10.37
CA GLU A 110 8.68 0.00 11.07
C GLU A 110 8.33 -0.81 12.32
N ALA A 111 7.46 -0.30 13.19
CA ALA A 111 7.03 -1.03 14.39
C ALA A 111 6.31 -2.36 14.07
N LEU A 112 5.50 -2.39 13.01
CA LEU A 112 4.85 -3.63 12.56
C LEU A 112 5.87 -4.67 12.04
N GLN A 113 6.94 -4.20 11.38
CA GLN A 113 8.02 -5.04 10.87
C GLN A 113 8.83 -5.64 12.03
N GLU A 114 9.19 -4.83 13.03
CA GLU A 114 9.88 -5.29 14.25
C GLU A 114 9.09 -6.39 14.96
N VAL A 115 7.77 -6.20 15.12
CA VAL A 115 6.89 -7.20 15.72
C VAL A 115 6.79 -8.45 14.83
N ALA A 116 6.79 -8.31 13.51
CA ALA A 116 6.79 -9.46 12.61
C ALA A 116 8.05 -10.30 12.75
N GLU A 117 9.21 -9.65 12.91
CA GLU A 117 10.50 -10.33 13.12
C GLU A 117 10.55 -11.02 14.49
N GLU A 118 10.13 -10.34 15.56
CA GLU A 118 10.09 -10.89 16.92
C GLU A 118 9.23 -12.16 17.01
N PHE A 119 8.12 -12.19 16.28
CA PHE A 119 7.19 -13.30 16.28
C PHE A 119 7.37 -14.27 15.10
N ASP A 120 8.39 -14.13 14.25
CA ASP A 120 8.55 -14.90 12.99
C ASP A 120 7.23 -14.99 12.18
N ALA A 121 6.55 -13.85 12.04
CA ALA A 121 5.29 -13.77 11.32
C ALA A 121 5.53 -13.84 9.81
N LYS A 122 4.75 -14.69 9.12
CA LYS A 122 4.82 -14.85 7.66
C LYS A 122 3.97 -13.83 6.91
N ALA A 123 3.07 -13.13 7.61
CA ALA A 123 2.23 -12.11 7.00
C ALA A 123 1.73 -11.08 8.02
N ILE A 124 1.50 -9.85 7.55
CA ILE A 124 0.87 -8.75 8.27
C ILE A 124 -0.39 -8.31 7.52
N PHE A 125 -1.55 -8.41 8.16
CA PHE A 125 -2.83 -8.05 7.60
C PHE A 125 -3.23 -6.61 7.96
N LEU A 126 -3.70 -5.84 6.98
CA LEU A 126 -4.07 -4.44 7.12
C LEU A 126 -5.51 -4.20 6.64
N GLY A 127 -6.32 -3.51 7.46
CA GLY A 127 -7.73 -3.22 7.18
C GLY A 127 -7.96 -2.05 6.23
N HIS A 128 -7.36 -2.06 5.04
CA HIS A 128 -7.69 -1.08 3.99
C HIS A 128 -8.87 -1.60 3.15
N THR A 129 -9.82 -0.72 2.89
CA THR A 129 -11.08 -1.00 2.20
C THR A 129 -11.06 -0.55 0.75
N LYS A 130 -12.14 -0.87 0.02
CA LYS A 130 -12.41 -0.34 -1.32
C LYS A 130 -12.48 1.18 -1.35
N ASP A 131 -13.05 1.80 -0.32
CA ASP A 131 -13.14 3.24 -0.18
C ASP A 131 -11.73 3.87 -0.11
N ASP A 132 -10.84 3.29 0.70
CA ASP A 132 -9.43 3.73 0.78
C ASP A 132 -8.70 3.56 -0.57
N GLN A 133 -9.08 2.55 -1.36
CA GLN A 133 -8.56 2.34 -2.70
C GLN A 133 -8.98 3.47 -3.65
N ALA A 134 -10.28 3.80 -3.67
CA ALA A 134 -10.81 4.89 -4.49
C ALA A 134 -10.16 6.24 -4.15
N GLU A 135 -10.01 6.55 -2.86
CA GLU A 135 -9.29 7.72 -2.39
C GLU A 135 -7.84 7.76 -2.88
N THR A 136 -7.14 6.63 -2.78
CA THR A 136 -5.74 6.52 -3.21
C THR A 136 -5.61 6.77 -4.71
N VAL A 137 -6.53 6.24 -5.52
CA VAL A 137 -6.55 6.43 -6.97
C VAL A 137 -6.83 7.89 -7.33
N LEU A 138 -7.81 8.53 -6.68
CA LEU A 138 -8.12 9.95 -6.90
C LEU A 138 -6.94 10.87 -6.55
N LEU A 139 -6.30 10.62 -5.41
CA LEU A 139 -5.10 11.36 -5.03
C LEU A 139 -3.93 11.08 -5.98
N GLY A 140 -3.85 9.87 -6.53
CA GLY A 140 -2.89 9.49 -7.57
C GLY A 140 -3.12 10.27 -8.88
N LEU A 141 -4.37 10.42 -9.31
CA LEU A 141 -4.75 11.20 -10.49
C LEU A 141 -4.34 12.67 -10.33
N ALA A 142 -4.65 13.27 -9.17
CA ALA A 142 -4.34 14.67 -8.90
C ALA A 142 -2.83 14.99 -8.89
N ARG A 143 -1.97 13.99 -8.65
CA ARG A 143 -0.52 14.15 -8.60
C ARG A 143 0.17 13.95 -9.95
N GLY A 144 -0.57 13.62 -11.03
CA GLY A 144 0.00 13.43 -12.36
C GLY A 144 1.05 12.32 -12.36
N SER A 145 0.60 11.08 -12.25
CA SER A 145 1.51 9.96 -11.99
C SER A 145 1.15 8.76 -12.89
N GLY A 146 2.17 8.03 -13.35
CA GLY A 146 2.06 6.97 -14.36
C GLY A 146 1.26 5.74 -13.88
N THR A 147 1.21 4.67 -14.69
CA THR A 147 0.36 3.49 -14.40
C THR A 147 0.49 2.96 -12.97
N ARG A 148 1.70 3.01 -12.38
CA ARG A 148 1.95 2.55 -11.00
C ARG A 148 1.19 3.33 -9.92
N SER A 149 1.06 4.65 -10.02
CA SER A 149 0.33 5.42 -9.00
C SER A 149 -1.18 5.24 -9.09
N LEU A 150 -1.68 5.02 -10.31
CA LEU A 150 -3.10 4.81 -10.57
C LEU A 150 -3.53 3.38 -10.25
N SER A 151 -2.58 2.46 -10.10
CA SER A 151 -2.81 1.08 -9.65
C SER A 151 -3.25 0.94 -8.18
N GLY A 152 -3.41 2.05 -7.47
CA GLY A 152 -3.84 2.11 -6.07
C GLY A 152 -2.94 1.31 -5.13
N MET A 153 -3.50 0.72 -4.08
CA MET A 153 -2.82 -0.24 -3.20
C MET A 153 -2.88 -1.65 -3.80
N ALA A 154 -1.81 -2.42 -3.58
CA ALA A 154 -1.79 -3.84 -3.93
C ALA A 154 -2.40 -4.69 -2.81
N LYS A 155 -3.04 -5.80 -3.21
CA LYS A 155 -3.57 -6.79 -2.26
C LYS A 155 -2.45 -7.44 -1.44
N ARG A 156 -1.31 -7.74 -2.07
CA ARG A 156 -0.08 -8.25 -1.43
C ARG A 156 1.12 -7.40 -1.82
N ILE A 157 1.96 -7.05 -0.85
CA ILE A 157 3.30 -6.47 -1.05
C ILE A 157 4.18 -7.07 0.04
N ASP A 158 5.20 -7.84 -0.35
CA ASP A 158 6.05 -8.58 0.59
C ASP A 158 5.20 -9.39 1.58
N ILE A 159 5.38 -9.19 2.88
CA ILE A 159 4.58 -9.83 3.93
C ILE A 159 3.22 -9.16 4.19
N TYR A 160 2.97 -7.97 3.62
CA TYR A 160 1.74 -7.20 3.88
C TYR A 160 0.57 -7.64 3.00
N ARG A 161 -0.59 -7.88 3.61
CA ARG A 161 -1.83 -8.34 2.97
C ARG A 161 -3.00 -7.39 3.27
N ARG A 162 -3.80 -7.08 2.25
CA ARG A 162 -4.98 -6.17 2.30
C ARG A 162 -6.21 -6.88 1.73
N PRO A 163 -6.76 -7.88 2.42
CA PRO A 163 -7.89 -8.67 1.91
C PRO A 163 -9.16 -7.82 1.70
N LEU A 164 -9.32 -6.72 2.45
CA LEU A 164 -10.55 -5.93 2.45
C LEU A 164 -10.64 -4.90 1.31
N LEU A 165 -9.69 -4.86 0.36
CA LEU A 165 -9.75 -3.93 -0.78
C LEU A 165 -10.98 -4.13 -1.69
N SER A 166 -11.67 -5.26 -1.59
CA SER A 166 -12.94 -5.51 -2.28
C SER A 166 -14.17 -5.20 -1.45
N ALA A 167 -14.03 -4.96 -0.15
CA ALA A 167 -15.11 -4.68 0.79
C ALA A 167 -15.26 -3.17 1.02
N THR A 168 -16.48 -2.69 1.19
CA THR A 168 -16.74 -1.28 1.53
C THR A 168 -16.62 -1.04 3.03
N ARG A 169 -16.44 0.23 3.42
CA ARG A 169 -16.50 0.64 4.83
C ARG A 169 -17.86 0.32 5.48
N SER A 170 -18.95 0.42 4.71
CA SER A 170 -20.28 0.05 5.20
C SER A 170 -20.39 -1.45 5.51
N GLU A 171 -19.72 -2.31 4.73
CA GLU A 171 -19.68 -3.76 4.99
C GLU A 171 -18.86 -4.09 6.24
N THR A 172 -17.73 -3.42 6.47
CA THR A 172 -16.93 -3.63 7.69
C THR A 172 -17.66 -3.15 8.94
N GLU A 173 -18.32 -2.00 8.89
CA GLU A 173 -19.17 -1.50 9.97
C GLU A 173 -20.35 -2.44 10.25
N ALA A 174 -20.99 -2.96 9.20
CA ALA A 174 -22.08 -3.92 9.34
C ALA A 174 -21.61 -5.25 9.94
N ALA A 175 -20.42 -5.74 9.57
CA ALA A 175 -19.82 -6.93 10.15
C ALA A 175 -19.48 -6.74 11.65
N CYS A 176 -19.00 -5.56 12.04
CA CYS A 176 -18.82 -5.23 13.46
C CYS A 176 -20.15 -5.25 14.22
N LYS A 177 -21.22 -4.67 13.65
CA LYS A 177 -22.57 -4.69 14.24
C LYS A 177 -23.12 -6.11 14.37
N GLU A 178 -22.95 -6.94 13.34
CA GLU A 178 -23.34 -8.36 13.34
C GLU A 178 -22.69 -9.14 14.51
N LEU A 179 -21.45 -8.79 14.87
CA LEU A 179 -20.69 -9.40 15.95
C LEU A 179 -20.84 -8.71 17.32
N GLY A 180 -21.60 -7.60 17.40
CA GLY A 180 -21.69 -6.79 18.62
C GLY A 180 -20.35 -6.15 19.02
N ILE A 181 -19.46 -5.91 18.06
CA ILE A 181 -18.16 -5.27 18.28
C ILE A 181 -18.34 -3.76 18.30
N GLU A 182 -18.06 -3.16 19.46
CA GLU A 182 -17.89 -1.71 19.58
C GLU A 182 -16.53 -1.31 19.00
N PHE A 183 -16.53 -0.31 18.13
CA PHE A 183 -15.32 0.22 17.49
C PHE A 183 -15.22 1.72 17.71
N TRP A 184 -13.98 2.22 17.71
CA TRP A 184 -13.71 3.63 17.86
C TRP A 184 -13.93 4.39 16.56
N ILE A 185 -14.57 5.57 16.67
CA ILE A 185 -14.76 6.51 15.58
C ILE A 185 -13.80 7.67 15.82
N ASP A 186 -12.67 7.68 15.10
CA ASP A 186 -11.66 8.74 15.23
C ASP A 186 -12.24 10.11 14.81
N PRO A 187 -12.22 11.12 15.68
CA PRO A 187 -12.64 12.48 15.32
C PRO A 187 -11.86 13.08 14.14
N HIS A 188 -10.57 12.74 13.98
CA HIS A 188 -9.73 13.25 12.89
C HIS A 188 -10.13 12.70 11.51
N ASN A 189 -10.94 11.62 11.46
CA ASN A 189 -11.47 11.12 10.19
C ASN A 189 -12.43 12.10 9.50
N LYS A 190 -12.85 13.18 10.19
CA LYS A 190 -13.74 14.23 9.64
C LYS A 190 -13.02 15.55 9.34
N ASP A 191 -11.71 15.63 9.58
CA ASP A 191 -10.96 16.86 9.39
C ASP A 191 -10.62 17.09 7.91
N LEU A 192 -11.25 18.12 7.33
CA LEU A 192 -11.12 18.48 5.92
C LEU A 192 -9.76 19.12 5.56
N GLU A 193 -8.88 19.40 6.52
CA GLU A 193 -7.50 19.80 6.21
C GLU A 193 -6.76 18.68 5.45
N TYR A 194 -7.03 17.42 5.81
CA TYR A 194 -6.43 16.25 5.19
C TYR A 194 -6.99 15.98 3.78
N LYS A 195 -6.10 15.80 2.80
CA LYS A 195 -6.47 15.54 1.40
C LYS A 195 -7.33 14.27 1.23
N ARG A 196 -7.04 13.23 2.01
CA ARG A 196 -7.80 11.96 2.02
C ARG A 196 -9.23 12.17 2.48
N VAL A 197 -9.43 12.89 3.58
CA VAL A 197 -10.76 13.21 4.10
C VAL A 197 -11.53 14.04 3.09
N ARG A 198 -10.92 15.03 2.42
CA ARG A 198 -11.58 15.76 1.32
C ARG A 198 -11.98 14.87 0.15
N ALA A 199 -11.12 13.92 -0.23
CA ALA A 199 -11.44 12.97 -1.30
C ALA A 199 -12.68 12.14 -0.94
N ARG A 200 -12.76 11.66 0.30
CA ARG A 200 -13.88 10.87 0.84
C ARG A 200 -15.16 11.68 1.03
N GLU A 201 -15.09 12.80 1.73
CA GLU A 201 -16.28 13.53 2.22
C GLU A 201 -16.84 14.51 1.18
N LYS A 202 -16.04 14.90 0.18
CA LYS A 202 -16.47 15.88 -0.84
C LYS A 202 -16.41 15.34 -2.25
N ILE A 203 -15.25 14.81 -2.65
CA ILE A 203 -15.00 14.51 -4.07
C ILE A 203 -15.74 13.25 -4.52
N LEU A 204 -15.64 12.14 -3.78
CA LEU A 204 -16.34 10.91 -4.12
C LEU A 204 -17.87 11.10 -4.14
N PRO A 205 -18.51 11.71 -3.12
CA PRO A 205 -19.94 12.00 -3.15
C PRO A 205 -20.35 12.90 -4.32
N LEU A 206 -19.55 13.93 -4.64
CA LEU A 206 -19.81 14.80 -5.78
C LEU A 206 -19.71 14.02 -7.11
N LEU A 207 -18.71 13.16 -7.27
CA LEU A 207 -18.60 12.34 -8.48
C LEU A 207 -19.79 11.38 -8.59
N GLU A 208 -20.23 10.77 -7.48
CA GLU A 208 -21.39 9.88 -7.49
C GLU A 208 -22.70 10.64 -7.77
N SER A 209 -22.85 11.87 -7.29
CA SER A 209 -24.05 12.68 -7.59
C SER A 209 -24.10 13.16 -9.04
N GLU A 210 -22.95 13.53 -9.62
CA GLU A 210 -22.89 14.10 -10.97
C GLU A 210 -22.76 13.04 -12.09
N LEU A 211 -22.06 11.92 -11.83
CA LEU A 211 -21.78 10.88 -12.83
C LEU A 211 -22.61 9.60 -12.63
N GLY A 212 -23.30 9.48 -11.51
CA GLY A 212 -24.06 8.32 -11.12
C GLY A 212 -23.33 7.40 -10.12
N PRO A 213 -24.07 6.46 -9.49
CA PRO A 213 -23.52 5.61 -8.44
C PRO A 213 -22.45 4.66 -8.96
N GLY A 214 -21.54 4.24 -8.07
CA GLY A 214 -20.54 3.21 -8.37
C GLY A 214 -19.21 3.75 -8.92
N VAL A 215 -18.93 5.05 -8.73
CA VAL A 215 -17.63 5.65 -9.08
C VAL A 215 -16.49 4.96 -8.31
N SER A 216 -16.69 4.71 -7.01
CA SER A 216 -15.70 4.01 -6.18
C SER A 216 -15.38 2.60 -6.70
N ASP A 217 -16.39 1.86 -7.17
CA ASP A 217 -16.21 0.56 -7.82
C ASP A 217 -15.48 0.68 -9.16
N ALA A 218 -15.83 1.67 -9.98
CA ALA A 218 -15.20 1.90 -11.28
C ALA A 218 -13.71 2.27 -11.14
N LEU A 219 -13.38 3.13 -10.18
CA LEU A 219 -11.99 3.49 -9.84
C LEU A 219 -11.21 2.27 -9.35
N SER A 220 -11.81 1.48 -8.46
CA SER A 220 -11.17 0.27 -7.92
C SER A 220 -10.92 -0.78 -9.01
N ARG A 221 -11.88 -0.99 -9.93
CA ARG A 221 -11.70 -1.88 -11.10
C ARG A 221 -10.60 -1.37 -12.02
N SER A 222 -10.58 -0.08 -12.32
CA SER A 222 -9.55 0.53 -13.18
C SER A 222 -8.16 0.39 -12.56
N ALA A 223 -8.05 0.61 -11.25
CA ALA A 223 -6.80 0.44 -10.51
C ALA A 223 -6.30 -1.00 -10.54
N LYS A 224 -7.20 -1.99 -10.48
CA LYS A 224 -6.84 -3.40 -10.62
C LYS A 224 -6.27 -3.70 -12.02
N LEU A 225 -6.92 -3.26 -13.08
CA LEU A 225 -6.42 -3.45 -14.46
C LEU A 225 -5.06 -2.79 -14.65
N LEU A 226 -4.92 -1.54 -14.19
CA LEU A 226 -3.65 -0.81 -14.25
C LEU A 226 -2.54 -1.45 -13.42
N ARG A 227 -2.89 -2.20 -12.36
CA ARG A 227 -1.95 -3.00 -11.58
C ARG A 227 -1.44 -4.17 -12.38
N ASP A 228 -2.34 -4.96 -12.96
CA ASP A 228 -1.98 -6.13 -13.77
C ASP A 228 -1.05 -5.70 -14.92
N ASP A 229 -1.37 -4.59 -15.60
CA ASP A 229 -0.52 -4.00 -16.63
C ASP A 229 0.83 -3.52 -16.08
N ALA A 230 0.84 -2.81 -14.94
CA ALA A 230 2.07 -2.30 -14.35
C ALA A 230 3.00 -3.44 -13.91
N ASP A 231 2.46 -4.49 -13.29
CA ASP A 231 3.20 -5.66 -12.81
C ASP A 231 3.81 -6.43 -13.99
N ALA A 232 3.06 -6.63 -15.09
CA ALA A 232 3.60 -7.26 -16.31
C ALA A 232 4.74 -6.45 -16.95
N LEU A 233 4.61 -5.11 -17.00
CA LEU A 233 5.65 -4.23 -17.51
C LEU A 233 6.88 -4.19 -16.59
N ASP A 234 6.68 -4.21 -15.27
CA ASP A 234 7.75 -4.28 -14.27
C ASP A 234 8.48 -5.63 -14.38
N GLU A 235 7.76 -6.73 -14.56
CA GLU A 235 8.35 -8.07 -14.78
C GLU A 235 9.19 -8.11 -16.05
N TRP A 236 8.70 -7.57 -17.17
CA TRP A 236 9.49 -7.52 -18.40
C TRP A 236 10.77 -6.70 -18.20
N ALA A 237 10.69 -5.53 -17.56
CA ALA A 237 11.88 -4.73 -17.24
C ALA A 237 12.87 -5.51 -16.36
N ASN A 238 12.38 -6.25 -15.37
CA ASN A 238 13.20 -7.07 -14.47
C ASN A 238 13.81 -8.31 -15.16
N ARG A 239 13.25 -8.80 -16.27
CA ARG A 239 13.89 -9.84 -17.09
C ARG A 239 14.99 -9.26 -17.98
N VAL A 240 14.82 -8.03 -18.47
CA VAL A 240 15.79 -7.36 -19.35
C VAL A 240 16.98 -6.82 -18.56
N PHE A 241 16.74 -6.12 -17.45
CA PHE A 241 17.78 -5.38 -16.73
C PHE A 241 19.01 -6.23 -16.30
N PRO A 242 18.85 -7.46 -15.78
CA PRO A 242 19.99 -8.31 -15.41
C PRO A 242 20.90 -8.73 -16.58
N THR A 243 20.43 -8.60 -17.82
CA THR A 243 21.22 -8.92 -19.02
C THR A 243 22.09 -7.75 -19.49
N LEU A 244 21.94 -6.57 -18.87
CA LEU A 244 22.65 -5.34 -19.20
C LEU A 244 23.72 -5.03 -18.15
N ASP A 245 24.73 -4.21 -18.48
CA ASP A 245 25.64 -3.62 -17.49
C ASP A 245 24.93 -2.47 -16.76
N PRO A 246 24.61 -2.60 -15.45
CA PRO A 246 23.85 -1.58 -14.72
C PRO A 246 24.51 -0.20 -14.67
N LYS A 247 25.84 -0.13 -14.86
CA LYS A 247 26.59 1.13 -14.83
C LYS A 247 26.78 1.75 -16.21
N ASN A 248 26.66 0.97 -17.28
CA ASN A 248 26.90 1.41 -18.65
C ASN A 248 25.91 0.76 -19.63
N LEU A 249 24.71 1.32 -19.72
CA LEU A 249 23.67 0.79 -20.59
C LEU A 249 23.90 1.20 -22.05
N ASP A 250 23.86 0.24 -22.98
CA ASP A 250 23.99 0.52 -24.41
C ASP A 250 22.73 1.25 -24.95
N VAL A 251 22.94 2.41 -25.59
CA VAL A 251 21.82 3.25 -26.06
C VAL A 251 21.06 2.60 -27.21
N GLU A 252 21.73 1.85 -28.09
CA GLU A 252 21.07 1.20 -29.23
C GLU A 252 20.19 0.04 -28.75
N GLU A 253 20.67 -0.74 -27.78
CA GLU A 253 19.87 -1.80 -27.16
C GLU A 253 18.67 -1.22 -26.41
N LEU A 254 18.85 -0.14 -25.66
CA LEU A 254 17.73 0.53 -24.99
C LEU A 254 16.72 1.09 -26.00
N ALA A 255 17.17 1.69 -27.12
CA ALA A 255 16.29 2.29 -28.12
C ALA A 255 15.33 1.27 -28.77
N LYS A 256 15.72 -0.02 -28.83
CA LYS A 256 14.87 -1.12 -29.33
C LYS A 256 13.70 -1.46 -28.39
N LEU A 257 13.82 -1.15 -27.10
CA LEU A 257 12.76 -1.42 -26.13
C LEU A 257 11.59 -0.45 -26.28
N PRO A 258 10.34 -0.88 -26.05
CA PRO A 258 9.22 0.05 -25.88
C PRO A 258 9.53 1.06 -24.78
N ARG A 259 9.13 2.33 -24.96
CA ARG A 259 9.36 3.41 -23.97
C ARG A 259 8.91 3.03 -22.55
N ALA A 260 7.80 2.29 -22.43
CA ALA A 260 7.27 1.85 -21.15
C ALA A 260 8.22 0.88 -20.40
N ILE A 261 9.00 0.08 -21.13
CA ILE A 261 9.99 -0.85 -20.58
C ILE A 261 11.32 -0.12 -20.36
N ARG A 262 11.76 0.66 -21.36
CA ARG A 262 13.00 1.42 -21.28
C ARG A 262 13.04 2.35 -20.06
N SER A 263 11.96 3.10 -19.82
CA SER A 263 11.88 3.99 -18.65
C SER A 263 11.93 3.25 -17.31
N ARG A 264 11.46 2.00 -17.25
CA ARG A 264 11.60 1.13 -16.07
C ARG A 264 13.02 0.63 -15.89
N VAL A 265 13.68 0.20 -16.97
CA VAL A 265 15.10 -0.20 -16.97
C VAL A 265 15.99 0.96 -16.52
N ILE A 266 15.73 2.18 -17.01
CA ILE A 266 16.43 3.40 -16.57
C ILE A 266 16.24 3.62 -15.07
N ARG A 267 15.00 3.53 -14.55
CA ARG A 267 14.73 3.66 -13.10
C ARG A 267 15.50 2.62 -12.29
N LEU A 268 15.52 1.36 -12.73
CA LEU A 268 16.29 0.29 -12.07
C LEU A 268 17.79 0.62 -12.02
N ALA A 269 18.37 1.11 -13.13
CA ALA A 269 19.77 1.52 -13.18
C ALA A 269 20.09 2.70 -12.25
N ILE A 270 19.22 3.71 -12.21
CA ILE A 270 19.38 4.87 -11.32
C ILE A 270 19.32 4.45 -9.84
N HIS A 271 18.39 3.55 -9.48
CA HIS A 271 18.33 3.00 -8.13
C HIS A 271 19.55 2.14 -7.80
N HIS A 272 20.02 1.34 -8.74
CA HIS A 272 21.26 0.56 -8.59
C HIS A 272 22.49 1.46 -8.39
N ALA A 273 22.50 2.65 -9.00
CA ALA A 273 23.55 3.65 -8.82
C ALA A 273 23.48 4.41 -7.49
N GLY A 274 22.44 4.21 -6.67
CA GLY A 274 22.34 4.75 -5.31
C GLY A 274 21.22 5.78 -5.08
N ALA A 275 20.37 6.05 -6.06
CA ALA A 275 19.24 6.94 -5.85
C ALA A 275 18.22 6.33 -4.86
N PRO A 276 17.78 7.07 -3.83
CA PRO A 276 16.80 6.56 -2.87
C PRO A 276 15.52 6.07 -3.54
N VAL A 277 14.97 4.96 -3.06
CA VAL A 277 13.70 4.41 -3.56
C VAL A 277 12.60 5.47 -3.41
N GLY A 278 11.79 5.66 -4.45
CA GLY A 278 10.69 6.64 -4.45
C GLY A 278 11.09 8.09 -4.71
N SER A 279 12.37 8.39 -4.91
CA SER A 279 12.85 9.76 -5.21
C SER A 279 12.63 10.22 -6.66
N LEU A 280 12.31 9.31 -7.59
CA LEU A 280 12.27 9.59 -9.03
C LEU A 280 10.87 9.95 -9.54
N SER A 281 10.70 11.18 -10.05
CA SER A 281 9.50 11.65 -10.75
C SER A 281 9.59 11.40 -12.27
N SER A 282 8.57 11.78 -13.04
CA SER A 282 8.65 11.83 -14.51
C SER A 282 9.66 12.88 -14.99
N GLU A 283 9.71 14.03 -14.33
CA GLU A 283 10.64 15.14 -14.64
C GLU A 283 12.11 14.73 -14.53
N HIS A 284 12.42 13.74 -13.68
CA HIS A 284 13.77 13.16 -13.59
C HIS A 284 14.08 12.18 -14.74
N ILE A 285 13.09 11.44 -15.21
CA ILE A 285 13.30 10.36 -16.21
C ILE A 285 13.26 10.90 -17.64
N GLU A 286 12.46 11.92 -17.92
CA GLU A 286 12.34 12.50 -19.27
C GLU A 286 13.67 13.03 -19.83
N PRO A 287 14.52 13.74 -19.07
CA PRO A 287 15.84 14.15 -19.55
C PRO A 287 16.76 12.97 -19.86
N VAL A 288 16.70 11.89 -19.07
CA VAL A 288 17.52 10.68 -19.31
C VAL A 288 17.04 9.94 -20.55
N GLU A 289 15.72 9.83 -20.77
CA GLU A 289 15.14 9.31 -22.02
C GLU A 289 15.60 10.13 -23.24
N ALA A 290 15.68 11.46 -23.10
CA ALA A 290 16.15 12.34 -24.19
C ALA A 290 17.62 12.09 -24.57
N LEU A 291 18.46 11.61 -23.66
CA LEU A 291 19.84 11.18 -23.98
C LEU A 291 19.86 10.00 -24.96
N ILE A 292 18.81 9.19 -24.99
CA ILE A 292 18.68 8.01 -25.86
C ILE A 292 18.05 8.42 -27.20
N THR A 293 16.85 9.02 -27.15
CA THR A 293 16.00 9.18 -28.35
C THR A 293 16.12 10.52 -29.04
N ALA A 294 16.66 11.55 -28.36
CA ALA A 294 16.70 12.92 -28.87
C ALA A 294 18.09 13.56 -28.69
N TRP A 295 19.14 12.76 -28.84
CA TRP A 295 20.52 13.20 -28.59
C TRP A 295 21.00 14.23 -29.61
N LYS A 296 21.53 15.34 -29.09
CA LYS A 296 22.12 16.46 -29.83
C LYS A 296 23.33 17.08 -29.11
N GLY A 297 23.96 16.33 -28.20
CA GLY A 297 25.08 16.81 -27.38
C GLY A 297 24.69 17.36 -26.01
N GLN A 298 23.59 16.88 -25.41
CA GLN A 298 23.18 17.25 -24.05
C GLN A 298 24.25 16.91 -23.01
N GLY A 299 24.35 17.71 -21.95
CA GLY A 299 25.20 17.41 -20.80
C GLY A 299 24.65 16.27 -19.92
N ALA A 300 25.38 15.98 -18.84
CA ALA A 300 24.93 15.02 -17.84
C ALA A 300 23.67 15.49 -17.11
N VAL A 301 22.84 14.53 -16.69
CA VAL A 301 21.60 14.74 -15.92
C VAL A 301 21.88 14.38 -14.47
N SER A 302 21.72 15.35 -13.56
CA SER A 302 21.81 15.12 -12.12
C SER A 302 20.47 14.63 -11.57
N LEU A 303 20.53 13.62 -10.71
CA LEU A 303 19.38 12.92 -10.14
C LEU A 303 19.48 12.87 -8.60
N PRO A 304 18.37 12.56 -7.91
CA PRO A 304 18.39 12.38 -6.46
C PRO A 304 19.41 11.35 -5.98
N GLY A 305 19.95 11.56 -4.77
CA GLY A 305 20.98 10.69 -4.20
C GLY A 305 22.39 10.95 -4.75
N GLY A 306 22.59 12.04 -5.51
CA GLY A 306 23.89 12.37 -6.10
C GLY A 306 24.21 11.61 -7.38
N VAL A 307 23.29 10.75 -7.85
CA VAL A 307 23.44 10.00 -9.09
C VAL A 307 23.48 10.94 -10.28
N THR A 308 24.43 10.72 -11.18
CA THR A 308 24.57 11.46 -12.43
C THR A 308 24.54 10.51 -13.61
N VAL A 309 23.80 10.88 -14.66
CA VAL A 309 23.68 10.08 -15.89
C VAL A 309 24.15 10.89 -17.09
N ALA A 310 25.11 10.34 -17.84
CA ALA A 310 25.63 10.97 -19.04
C ALA A 310 25.67 9.98 -20.21
N ARG A 311 25.48 10.48 -21.43
CA ARG A 311 25.75 9.68 -22.64
C ARG A 311 27.21 9.82 -23.03
N ILE A 312 27.98 8.74 -22.93
CA ILE A 312 29.41 8.68 -23.26
C ILE A 312 29.62 7.53 -24.24
N SER A 313 30.18 7.82 -25.42
CA SER A 313 30.52 6.80 -26.44
C SER A 313 29.39 5.81 -26.76
N GLY A 314 28.16 6.30 -26.89
CA GLY A 314 26.99 5.47 -27.21
C GLY A 314 26.38 4.72 -26.02
N ARG A 315 26.84 4.96 -24.79
CA ARG A 315 26.31 4.32 -23.58
C ARG A 315 25.80 5.37 -22.59
N LEU A 316 24.77 5.02 -21.82
CA LEU A 316 24.40 5.76 -20.62
C LEU A 316 25.28 5.29 -19.46
N SER A 317 26.16 6.16 -19.01
CA SER A 317 27.02 5.97 -17.84
C SER A 317 26.31 6.50 -16.60
N PHE A 318 26.26 5.70 -15.54
CA PHE A 318 25.68 6.04 -14.24
C PHE A 318 26.80 6.13 -13.20
N SER A 319 26.95 7.30 -12.56
CA SER A 319 27.99 7.59 -11.56
C SER A 319 27.41 8.21 -10.31
#